data_AF-A0A3B9DMI6-F1
#
_entry.id   AF-A0A3B9DMI6-F1
#
_cell.length_a   1.000
_cell.length_b   1.000
_cell.length_c   1.000
_cell.angle_alpha   90.00
_cell.angle_beta   90.00
_cell.angle_gamma   90.00
#
_symmetry.space_group_name_H-M   'P 1'
#
loop_
_entity.id
_entity.type
_entity.pdbx_description
1 polymer ?
#
loop_
_entity_poly.entity_id
_entity_poly.type
_entity_poly.pdbx_seq_one_letter_code
_entity_poly.pdbx_strand_id
1 'polypeptide(L)'
;VGWTMGSLIYSRLLVGWRESEVIRLGCWLLIPSLGLAGTTVALIDWPLPVLFGALTVIGVSVGLVTTAGLTLLQANGQQAEMGRLSAAHEFVRQLAIMYGVALAGAILLLVIDVRVGDVDAVRDVIAGEDIALGSETNDAIRYGVVWAYVAVGMFAMGCLLAGTSLVRRTRRLAP
;
A
#
# COMPACT_ATOMS: atom_id res chain seq x y z
N VAL A 1 -8.03 -5.74 8.71
CA VAL A 1 -8.26 -4.92 9.92
C VAL A 1 -8.04 -3.43 9.65
N GLY A 2 -6.79 -2.99 9.39
CA GLY A 2 -6.49 -1.58 9.17
C GLY A 2 -7.33 -0.91 8.06
N TRP A 3 -7.49 -1.57 6.91
CA TRP A 3 -8.31 -1.06 5.80
C TRP A 3 -9.74 -0.73 6.25
N THR A 4 -10.43 -1.71 6.83
CA THR A 4 -11.80 -1.55 7.34
C THR A 4 -11.90 -0.41 8.36
N MET A 5 -10.93 -0.29 9.28
CA MET A 5 -10.87 0.83 10.22
C MET A 5 -10.74 2.17 9.50
N GLY A 6 -9.88 2.26 8.48
CA GLY A 6 -9.74 3.47 7.65
C GLY A 6 -11.04 3.88 6.98
N SER A 7 -11.79 2.92 6.41
CA SER A 7 -13.11 3.19 5.83
C SER A 7 -14.13 3.69 6.85
N LEU A 8 -14.10 3.18 8.10
CA LEU A 8 -14.97 3.67 9.17
C LEU A 8 -14.58 5.07 9.65
N ILE A 9 -13.27 5.35 9.76
CA ILE A 9 -12.74 6.66 10.13
C ILE A 9 -13.13 7.70 9.06
N TYR A 10 -13.02 7.34 7.78
CA TYR A 10 -13.43 8.19 6.67
C TYR A 10 -14.87 8.71 6.83
N SER A 11 -15.83 7.83 7.15
CA SER A 11 -17.24 8.22 7.33
C SER A 11 -17.45 9.28 8.40
N ARG A 12 -16.57 9.35 9.41
CA ARG A 12 -16.61 10.39 10.44
C ARG A 12 -15.92 11.68 10.00
N LEU A 13 -14.84 11.60 9.21
CA LEU A 13 -14.09 12.77 8.75
C LEU A 13 -14.88 13.64 7.77
N LEU A 14 -15.75 13.04 6.95
CA LEU A 14 -16.58 13.77 5.98
C LEU A 14 -17.53 14.81 6.60
N VAL A 15 -17.78 14.78 7.91
CA VAL A 15 -18.62 15.77 8.60
C VAL A 15 -18.03 17.18 8.53
N GLY A 16 -16.70 17.31 8.35
CA GLY A 16 -16.04 18.62 8.24
C GLY A 16 -14.92 18.70 7.21
N TRP A 17 -14.59 17.60 6.52
CA TRP A 17 -13.47 17.53 5.57
C TRP A 17 -13.98 17.17 4.18
N ARG A 18 -13.31 17.70 3.15
CA ARG A 18 -13.55 17.27 1.75
C ARG A 18 -12.85 15.95 1.48
N GLU A 19 -13.37 15.16 0.53
CA GLU A 19 -12.79 13.88 0.11
C GLU A 19 -11.31 14.04 -0.28
N SER A 20 -11.01 15.10 -1.04
CA SER A 20 -9.63 15.41 -1.46
C SER A 20 -8.66 15.60 -0.29
N GLU A 21 -9.13 16.16 0.83
CA GLU A 21 -8.30 16.37 2.02
C GLU A 21 -8.04 15.06 2.76
N VAL A 22 -9.04 14.17 2.80
CA VAL A 22 -8.89 12.83 3.39
C VAL A 22 -7.98 11.94 2.53
N ILE A 23 -8.06 12.04 1.19
CA ILE A 23 -7.12 11.38 0.27
C ILE A 23 -5.69 11.82 0.59
N ARG A 24 -5.45 13.13 0.71
CA ARG A 24 -4.12 13.66 1.03
C ARG A 24 -3.61 13.17 2.39
N LEU A 25 -4.48 13.14 3.40
CA LEU A 25 -4.15 12.61 4.73
C LEU A 25 -3.72 11.15 4.66
N GLY A 26 -4.48 10.31 3.95
CA GLY A 26 -4.13 8.91 3.76
C GLY A 26 -2.79 8.74 3.04
N CYS A 27 -2.52 9.49 1.97
CA CYS A 27 -1.22 9.46 1.29
C CYS A 27 -0.07 9.91 2.22
N TRP A 28 -0.30 10.90 3.07
CA TRP A 28 0.71 11.41 3.99
C TRP A 28 1.01 10.42 5.13
N LEU A 29 -0.01 9.74 5.66
CA LEU A 29 0.13 8.70 6.68
C LEU A 29 0.83 7.44 6.13
N LEU A 30 0.66 7.15 4.85
CA LEU A 30 1.20 5.95 4.22
C LEU A 30 2.73 5.93 4.23
N ILE A 31 3.39 7.06 3.93
CA ILE A 31 4.85 7.16 3.82
C ILE A 31 5.59 6.86 5.14
N PRO A 32 5.32 7.53 6.28
CA PRO A 32 5.99 7.22 7.54
C PRO A 32 5.67 5.80 8.02
N SER A 33 4.47 5.28 7.72
CA SER A 33 4.09 3.92 8.11
C SER A 33 4.83 2.85 7.30
N LEU A 34 5.04 3.09 5.99
CA LEU A 34 5.91 2.26 5.14
C LEU A 34 7.36 2.33 5.61
N GLY A 35 7.85 3.52 5.97
CA GLY A 35 9.17 3.70 6.55
C GLY A 35 9.34 2.88 7.83
N LEU A 36 8.38 2.99 8.76
CA LEU A 36 8.39 2.22 10.00
C LEU A 36 8.37 0.71 9.74
N ALA A 37 7.47 0.21 8.89
CA ALA A 37 7.41 -1.20 8.52
C ALA A 37 8.71 -1.70 7.87
N GLY A 38 9.26 -0.93 6.92
CA GLY A 38 10.54 -1.24 6.28
C GLY A 38 11.70 -1.28 7.27
N THR A 39 11.76 -0.33 8.22
CA THR A 39 12.79 -0.33 9.27
C THR A 39 12.65 -1.50 10.24
N THR A 40 11.42 -1.88 10.61
CA THR A 40 11.19 -3.06 11.46
C THR A 40 11.61 -4.36 10.79
N VAL A 41 11.48 -4.46 9.47
CA VAL A 41 11.97 -5.63 8.73
C VAL A 41 13.49 -5.58 8.55
N ALA A 42 14.07 -4.41 8.36
CA ALA A 42 15.51 -4.25 8.22
C ALA A 42 16.27 -4.58 9.52
N LEU A 43 15.67 -4.27 10.68
CA LEU A 43 16.23 -4.48 12.00
C LEU A 43 15.66 -5.75 12.61
N ILE A 44 16.45 -6.83 12.62
CA ILE A 44 16.06 -8.19 13.03
C ILE A 44 15.37 -8.25 14.41
N ASP A 45 15.79 -7.40 15.35
CA ASP A 45 15.38 -7.49 16.76
C ASP A 45 14.16 -6.62 17.13
N TRP A 46 13.44 -6.05 16.14
CA TRP A 46 12.31 -5.20 16.44
C TRP A 46 11.06 -5.99 16.85
N PRO A 47 10.28 -5.51 17.83
CA PRO A 47 9.12 -6.25 18.31
C PRO A 47 8.06 -6.42 17.22
N LEU A 48 7.57 -7.65 17.01
CA LEU A 48 6.47 -7.95 16.08
C LEU A 48 5.22 -7.06 16.25
N PRO A 49 4.82 -6.63 17.47
CA PRO A 49 3.71 -5.69 17.63
C PRO A 49 3.93 -4.35 16.90
N VAL A 50 5.17 -3.89 16.74
CA VAL A 50 5.48 -2.64 16.03
C VAL A 50 5.26 -2.81 14.54
N LEU A 51 5.72 -3.93 13.95
CA LEU A 51 5.46 -4.26 12.55
C LEU A 51 3.95 -4.39 12.30
N PHE A 52 3.22 -5.09 13.18
CA PHE A 52 1.77 -5.21 13.10
C PHE A 52 1.07 -3.85 13.17
N GLY A 53 1.51 -2.98 14.07
CA GLY A 53 1.02 -1.60 14.18
C GLY A 53 1.25 -0.81 12.89
N ALA A 54 2.46 -0.86 12.33
CA ALA A 54 2.80 -0.18 11.09
C ALA A 54 1.95 -0.68 9.91
N LEU A 55 1.79 -2.00 9.76
CA LEU A 55 0.93 -2.61 8.75
C LEU A 55 -0.54 -2.23 8.93
N THR A 56 -1.00 -2.10 10.18
CA THR A 56 -2.35 -1.64 10.49
C THR A 56 -2.56 -0.20 10.04
N VAL A 57 -1.61 0.70 10.30
CA VAL A 57 -1.68 2.11 9.88
C VAL A 57 -1.57 2.25 8.36
N ILE A 58 -0.74 1.42 7.69
CA ILE A 58 -0.75 1.29 6.23
C ILE A 58 -2.15 0.94 5.74
N GLY A 59 -2.78 -0.07 6.33
CA GLY A 59 -4.15 -0.45 6.03
C GLY A 59 -5.13 0.71 6.21
N VAL A 60 -5.08 1.43 7.33
CA VAL A 60 -5.92 2.61 7.59
C VAL A 60 -5.75 3.66 6.49
N SER A 61 -4.50 3.94 6.11
CA SER A 61 -4.15 4.90 5.06
C SER A 61 -4.78 4.52 3.72
N VAL A 62 -4.69 3.25 3.32
CA VAL A 62 -5.31 2.72 2.09
C VAL A 62 -6.84 2.79 2.17
N GLY A 63 -7.43 2.47 3.33
CA GLY A 63 -8.88 2.56 3.55
C GLY A 63 -9.41 3.98 3.40
N LEU A 64 -8.69 4.97 3.94
CA LEU A 64 -9.03 6.39 3.77
C LEU A 64 -9.01 6.79 2.29
N VAL A 65 -7.91 6.50 1.57
CA VAL A 65 -7.74 6.90 0.16
C VAL A 65 -8.77 6.23 -0.74
N THR A 66 -8.98 4.92 -0.60
CA THR A 66 -9.88 4.17 -1.49
C THR A 66 -11.33 4.54 -1.28
N THR A 67 -11.76 4.69 -0.02
CA THR A 67 -13.14 5.08 0.28
C THR A 67 -13.42 6.52 -0.16
N ALA A 68 -12.51 7.46 0.16
CA ALA A 68 -12.62 8.84 -0.28
C ALA A 68 -12.58 9.00 -1.80
N GLY A 69 -11.72 8.23 -2.48
CA GLY A 69 -11.64 8.22 -3.94
C GLY A 69 -12.92 7.74 -4.60
N LEU A 70 -13.55 6.69 -4.08
CA LEU A 70 -14.82 6.19 -4.59
C LEU A 70 -15.95 7.22 -4.40
N THR A 71 -16.08 7.80 -3.20
CA THR A 71 -17.12 8.82 -2.95
C THR A 71 -16.89 10.06 -3.82
N LEU A 72 -15.65 10.50 -4.01
CA LEU A 72 -15.35 11.63 -4.88
C LEU A 72 -15.73 11.35 -6.34
N LEU A 73 -15.45 10.14 -6.85
CA LEU A 73 -15.87 9.73 -8.19
C LEU A 73 -17.40 9.70 -8.31
N GLN A 74 -18.09 9.15 -7.32
CA GLN A 74 -19.55 9.09 -7.29
C GLN A 74 -20.19 10.48 -7.21
N ALA A 75 -19.61 11.40 -6.43
CA ALA A 75 -20.09 12.77 -6.28
C ALA A 75 -19.97 13.62 -7.56
N ASN A 76 -19.04 13.26 -8.45
CA ASN A 76 -18.84 13.94 -9.74
C ASN A 76 -19.49 13.19 -10.92
N GLY A 77 -20.08 12.03 -10.67
CA GLY A 77 -20.70 11.19 -11.69
C GLY A 77 -22.20 11.47 -11.88
N GLN A 78 -22.73 11.12 -13.04
CA GLN A 78 -24.19 11.10 -13.24
C GLN A 78 -24.81 9.91 -12.51
N GLN A 79 -26.00 10.10 -11.95
CA GLN A 79 -26.68 9.04 -11.19
C GLN A 79 -26.94 7.77 -12.00
N ALA A 80 -27.21 7.91 -13.30
CA ALA A 80 -27.38 6.80 -14.24
C ALA A 80 -26.10 5.96 -14.45
N GLU A 81 -24.92 6.50 -14.14
CA GLU A 81 -23.63 5.85 -14.35
C GLU A 81 -22.96 5.39 -13.03
N MET A 82 -23.59 5.59 -11.86
CA MET A 82 -22.99 5.27 -10.56
C MET A 82 -22.54 3.80 -10.46
N GLY A 83 -23.32 2.87 -11.01
CA GLY A 83 -22.96 1.45 -11.05
C GLY A 83 -21.68 1.20 -11.87
N ARG A 84 -21.56 1.84 -13.04
CA ARG A 84 -20.37 1.75 -13.91
C ARG A 84 -19.14 2.36 -13.25
N LEU A 85 -19.29 3.53 -12.62
CA LEU A 85 -18.19 4.20 -11.90
C LEU A 85 -17.67 3.36 -10.74
N SER A 86 -18.57 2.79 -9.96
CA SER A 86 -18.21 1.93 -8.83
C SER A 86 -17.52 0.64 -9.31
N ALA A 87 -18.06 0.00 -10.35
CA ALA A 87 -17.45 -1.18 -10.95
C ALA A 87 -16.05 -0.89 -11.54
N ALA A 88 -15.87 0.26 -12.22
CA ALA A 88 -14.58 0.66 -12.76
C ALA A 88 -13.55 0.93 -11.64
N HIS A 89 -13.96 1.60 -10.56
CA HIS A 89 -13.09 1.83 -9.40
C HIS A 89 -12.64 0.50 -8.76
N GLU A 90 -13.58 -0.41 -8.54
CA GLU A 90 -13.30 -1.74 -7.99
C GLU A 90 -12.38 -2.55 -8.89
N PHE A 91 -12.63 -2.55 -10.20
CA PHE A 91 -11.79 -3.24 -11.17
C PHE A 91 -10.34 -2.72 -11.15
N VAL A 92 -10.15 -1.40 -11.20
CA VAL A 92 -8.81 -0.79 -11.14
C VAL A 92 -8.12 -1.12 -9.82
N ARG A 93 -8.87 -1.11 -8.71
CA ARG A 93 -8.34 -1.47 -7.39
C ARG A 93 -7.84 -2.92 -7.35
N GLN A 94 -8.60 -3.86 -7.89
CA GLN A 94 -8.19 -5.27 -7.95
C GLN A 94 -6.96 -5.47 -8.85
N LEU A 95 -6.90 -4.79 -9.99
CA LEU A 95 -5.71 -4.79 -10.84
C LEU A 95 -4.48 -4.25 -10.10
N ALA A 96 -4.63 -3.12 -9.40
CA ALA A 96 -3.53 -2.51 -8.65
C ALA A 96 -2.99 -3.44 -7.54
N ILE A 97 -3.87 -4.17 -6.85
CA ILE A 97 -3.45 -5.18 -5.86
C ILE A 97 -2.69 -6.32 -6.53
N MET A 98 -3.22 -6.88 -7.62
CA MET A 98 -2.59 -7.99 -8.35
C MET A 98 -1.18 -7.60 -8.83
N TYR A 99 -1.05 -6.46 -9.52
CA TYR A 99 0.24 -5.97 -9.99
C TYR A 99 1.18 -5.58 -8.85
N GLY A 100 0.65 -5.01 -7.76
CA GLY A 100 1.45 -4.67 -6.59
C GLY A 100 2.09 -5.90 -5.93
N VAL A 101 1.31 -6.96 -5.74
CA VAL A 101 1.81 -8.24 -5.20
C VAL A 101 2.83 -8.87 -6.14
N ALA A 102 2.53 -8.91 -7.45
CA ALA A 102 3.46 -9.44 -8.44
C ALA A 102 4.79 -8.69 -8.49
N LEU A 103 4.76 -7.35 -8.43
CA LEU A 103 5.95 -6.52 -8.40
C LEU A 103 6.78 -6.75 -7.14
N ALA A 104 6.14 -6.81 -5.96
CA ALA A 104 6.83 -7.09 -4.71
C ALA A 104 7.51 -8.47 -4.73
N GLY A 105 6.82 -9.49 -5.24
CA GLY A 105 7.39 -10.83 -5.43
C GLY A 105 8.55 -10.85 -6.43
N ALA A 106 8.43 -10.14 -7.54
CA ALA A 106 9.51 -10.02 -8.53
C ALA A 106 10.76 -9.34 -7.94
N ILE A 107 10.60 -8.29 -7.14
CA ILE A 107 11.70 -7.62 -6.45
C ILE A 107 12.37 -8.58 -5.46
N LEU A 108 11.58 -9.30 -4.68
CA LEU A 108 12.11 -10.29 -3.72
C LEU A 108 12.96 -11.35 -4.43
N LEU A 109 12.43 -11.98 -5.48
CA LEU A 109 13.14 -13.03 -6.23
C LEU A 109 14.37 -12.48 -6.94
N LEU A 110 14.31 -11.28 -7.52
CA LEU A 110 15.46 -10.63 -8.13
C LEU A 110 16.59 -10.38 -7.11
N VAL A 111 16.25 -9.94 -5.90
CA VAL A 111 17.26 -9.71 -4.86
C VAL A 111 17.90 -11.02 -4.42
N ILE A 112 17.12 -12.10 -4.29
CA ILE A 112 17.64 -13.42 -3.94
C ILE A 112 18.57 -13.94 -5.04
N ASP A 113 18.16 -13.82 -6.30
CA ASP A 113 18.96 -14.20 -7.48
C ASP A 113 20.31 -13.49 -7.49
N VAL A 114 20.31 -12.17 -7.32
CA VAL A 114 21.54 -11.35 -7.33
C VAL A 114 22.46 -11.64 -6.14
N ARG A 115 21.89 -11.99 -4.98
CA ARG A 115 22.64 -12.18 -3.73
C ARG A 115 23.21 -13.60 -3.57
N VAL A 116 22.40 -14.60 -3.90
CA VAL A 116 22.66 -16.01 -3.57
C VAL A 116 22.75 -16.87 -4.83
N GLY A 117 22.03 -16.51 -5.89
CA GLY A 117 21.96 -17.28 -7.14
C GLY A 117 21.13 -18.56 -7.06
N ASP A 118 20.61 -18.91 -5.88
CA ASP A 118 19.76 -20.09 -5.64
C ASP A 118 18.30 -19.68 -5.39
N VAL A 119 17.62 -19.31 -6.47
CA VAL A 119 16.20 -18.91 -6.44
C VAL A 119 15.28 -20.12 -6.28
N ASP A 120 15.71 -21.28 -6.78
CA ASP A 120 14.88 -22.48 -6.81
C ASP A 120 14.69 -23.05 -5.40
N ALA A 121 15.71 -23.03 -4.53
CA ALA A 121 15.54 -23.40 -3.13
C ALA A 121 14.47 -22.55 -2.39
N VAL A 122 14.34 -21.26 -2.71
CA VAL A 122 13.29 -20.41 -2.12
C VAL A 122 11.92 -20.72 -2.71
N ARG A 123 11.86 -21.04 -4.01
CA ARG A 123 10.61 -21.46 -4.66
C ARG A 123 10.09 -22.77 -4.09
N ASP A 124 10.97 -23.73 -3.82
CA ASP A 124 10.63 -25.03 -3.26
C ASP A 124 10.06 -24.87 -1.83
N VAL A 125 10.67 -24.00 -1.01
CA VAL A 125 10.11 -23.62 0.31
C VAL A 125 8.75 -22.97 0.18
N ILE A 126 8.56 -22.06 -0.77
CA ILE A 126 7.25 -21.43 -1.03
C ILE A 126 6.22 -22.45 -1.52
N ALA A 127 6.65 -23.45 -2.28
CA ALA A 127 5.82 -24.56 -2.75
C ALA A 127 5.43 -25.54 -1.62
N GLY A 128 6.05 -25.40 -0.44
CA GLY A 128 5.75 -26.16 0.77
C GLY A 128 6.72 -27.30 1.05
N GLU A 129 7.88 -27.33 0.39
CA GLU A 129 8.94 -28.27 0.71
C GLU A 129 9.65 -27.88 2.01
N ASP A 130 9.92 -28.87 2.88
CA ASP A 130 10.54 -28.66 4.20
C ASP A 130 12.06 -28.58 4.08
N ILE A 131 12.54 -27.50 3.45
CA ILE A 131 13.95 -27.23 3.20
C ILE A 131 14.44 -26.16 4.18
N ALA A 132 15.48 -26.48 4.96
CA ALA A 132 16.13 -25.51 5.83
C ALA A 132 17.01 -24.57 4.99
N LEU A 133 16.60 -23.31 4.87
CA LEU A 133 17.37 -22.28 4.19
C LEU A 133 18.60 -21.87 5.00
N GLY A 134 19.72 -21.68 4.32
CA GLY A 134 20.94 -21.12 4.91
C GLY A 134 20.73 -19.70 5.43
N SER A 135 21.58 -19.26 6.36
CA SER A 135 21.54 -17.90 6.92
C SER A 135 21.68 -16.82 5.85
N GLU A 136 22.47 -17.08 4.80
CA GLU A 136 22.66 -16.18 3.66
C GLU A 136 21.37 -15.97 2.86
N THR A 137 20.61 -17.04 2.60
CA THR A 137 19.30 -16.98 1.92
C THR A 137 18.26 -16.26 2.77
N ASN A 138 18.24 -16.48 4.08
CA ASN A 138 17.36 -15.76 5.00
C ASN A 138 17.64 -14.25 5.01
N ASP A 139 18.91 -13.87 4.99
CA ASP A 139 19.34 -12.46 4.89
C ASP A 139 18.96 -11.85 3.53
N ALA A 140 19.08 -12.61 2.44
CA ALA A 140 18.65 -12.19 1.11
C ALA A 140 17.13 -11.97 1.04
N ILE A 141 16.32 -12.85 1.64
CA ILE A 141 14.87 -12.69 1.75
C ILE A 141 14.52 -11.41 2.51
N ARG A 142 15.11 -11.21 3.70
CA ARG A 142 14.91 -9.98 4.49
C ARG A 142 15.23 -8.75 3.66
N TYR A 143 16.36 -8.75 2.97
CA TYR A 143 16.78 -7.65 2.12
C TYR A 143 15.85 -7.40 0.93
N GLY A 144 15.34 -8.46 0.31
CA GLY A 144 14.35 -8.38 -0.77
C GLY A 144 13.04 -7.73 -0.31
N VAL A 145 12.55 -8.09 0.88
CA VAL A 145 11.36 -7.45 1.47
C VAL A 145 11.61 -5.96 1.74
N VAL A 146 12.81 -5.59 2.22
CA VAL A 146 13.18 -4.16 2.40
C VAL A 146 13.14 -3.41 1.07
N TRP A 147 13.68 -3.99 -0.01
CA TRP A 147 13.61 -3.37 -1.34
C TRP A 147 12.19 -3.26 -1.88
N ALA A 148 11.32 -4.22 -1.57
CA ALA A 148 9.89 -4.11 -1.91
C ALA A 148 9.25 -2.90 -1.20
N TYR A 149 9.55 -2.66 0.08
CA TYR A 149 9.09 -1.45 0.79
C TYR A 149 9.62 -0.16 0.17
N VAL A 150 10.88 -0.14 -0.27
CA VAL A 150 11.46 1.02 -0.98
C VAL A 150 10.70 1.30 -2.27
N ALA A 151 10.44 0.27 -3.09
CA ALA A 151 9.68 0.43 -4.33
C ALA A 151 8.25 0.94 -4.08
N VAL A 152 7.55 0.36 -3.10
CA VAL A 152 6.21 0.84 -2.70
C VAL A 152 6.26 2.26 -2.16
N GLY A 153 7.31 2.64 -1.43
CA GLY A 153 7.55 4.01 -0.96
C GLY A 153 7.67 5.01 -2.11
N MET A 154 8.32 4.63 -3.21
CA MET A 154 8.40 5.46 -4.42
C MET A 154 7.02 5.70 -5.05
N PHE A 155 6.19 4.66 -5.16
CA PHE A 155 4.81 4.82 -5.62
C PHE A 155 3.97 5.67 -4.66
N ALA A 156 4.13 5.47 -3.35
CA ALA A 156 3.43 6.25 -2.33
C ALA A 156 3.76 7.75 -2.42
N MET A 157 5.01 8.10 -2.73
CA MET A 157 5.41 9.48 -2.98
C MET A 157 4.68 10.07 -4.20
N GLY A 158 4.58 9.31 -5.30
CA GLY A 158 3.79 9.69 -6.47
C GLY A 158 2.31 9.93 -6.12
N CYS A 159 1.71 9.06 -5.31
CA CYS A 159 0.35 9.21 -4.82
C CYS A 159 0.18 10.47 -3.95
N LEU A 160 1.16 10.79 -3.09
CA LEU A 160 1.13 12.04 -2.30
C LEU A 160 1.19 13.28 -3.20
N LEU A 161 2.03 13.28 -4.23
CA LEU A 161 2.07 14.38 -5.21
C LEU A 161 0.73 14.52 -5.95
N ALA A 162 0.14 13.40 -6.36
CA ALA A 162 -1.18 13.40 -7.00
C ALA A 162 -2.27 13.93 -6.04
N GLY A 163 -2.32 13.44 -4.79
CA GLY A 163 -3.29 13.87 -3.78
C GLY A 163 -3.14 15.35 -3.39
N THR A 164 -1.91 15.84 -3.27
CA THR A 164 -1.66 17.27 -3.04
C THR A 164 -2.08 18.14 -4.22
N SER A 165 -1.84 17.67 -5.45
CA SER A 165 -2.32 18.36 -6.67
C SER A 165 -3.85 18.41 -6.74
N LEU A 166 -4.53 17.33 -6.33
CA LEU A 166 -5.99 17.24 -6.29
C LEU A 166 -6.57 18.28 -5.34
N VAL A 167 -6.06 18.37 -4.10
CA VAL A 167 -6.47 19.39 -3.12
C VAL A 167 -6.27 20.80 -3.66
N ARG A 168 -5.14 21.06 -4.35
CA ARG A 168 -4.88 22.38 -4.96
C ARG A 168 -5.90 22.71 -6.04
N ARG A 169 -6.30 21.75 -6.88
CA ARG A 169 -7.29 21.95 -7.94
C ARG A 169 -8.70 22.14 -7.38
N THR A 170 -9.13 21.34 -6.42
CA THR A 170 -10.46 21.45 -5.80
C THR A 170 -10.64 22.74 -5.01
N ARG A 171 -9.58 23.30 -4.42
CA ARG A 171 -9.62 24.62 -3.77
C ARG A 171 -9.74 25.78 -4.78
N ARG A 172 -9.12 25.67 -5.95
CA ARG A 172 -9.22 26.70 -7.01
C ARG A 172 -10.59 26.75 -7.69
N LEU A 173 -11.34 25.66 -7.65
CA LEU A 173 -12.67 25.54 -8.24
C LEU A 173 -13.80 25.85 -7.25
N ALA A 174 -13.47 26.12 -5.97
CA ALA A 174 -14.46 26.55 -4.99
C ALA A 174 -14.77 28.04 -5.19
N PRO A 175 -16.04 28.45 -5.39
CA PRO A 175 -16.43 29.85 -5.46
C PRO A 175 -16.21 30.59 -4.13
#